data_AF-A0A560G5J8-F1
#
_entry.id   AF-A0A560G5J8-F1
#
_cell.length_a   1.000
_cell.length_b   1.000
_cell.length_c   1.000
_cell.angle_alpha   90.00
_cell.angle_beta   90.00
_cell.angle_gamma   90.00
#
_symmetry.space_group_name_H-M   'P 1'
#
loop_
_entity.id
_entity.type
_entity.pdbx_description
1 polymer ?
#
loop_
_entity_poly.entity_id
_entity_poly.type
_entity_poly.pdbx_seq_one_letter_code
_entity_poly.pdbx_strand_id
1 'polypeptide(L)'
;MKQLPRASALPFRWFSAAGLLLLALAGIPARAAPEPQPFPALDAGKLRITLTRLGCGMGRCPQYSVVIEGSGRVIFDGGGDLPPGQRFPTVAYRRPPFFSSDVLVPGRQEDHVPREAVAALARRFEDAHFFDLADSYVAMVSDQPRHSLTLETDKGTKHIEDYAGTMVGMPAVVRTLEDEVDRVANTARWVEGAPGLVEWLAATGFDFTSVSAAAIALHGPDVPPTETLLDMIDRGLPLETVTKGRDGQSDSLLGLDLLRDAMEEGRAPVFKRLTAAGWLARLRPGEANHLFARWAAGCDPALAEAAVAAGISVDAVTVAEPSRQNVGGQTALASLQSFRWKSRDARLAAAKRLLALGANPNHRDRRGRTPLFEADDLDMVETLLANGADATIRDENGLGPIFATWNDAIAIRLLQAGASPEGRDEEGHTLAQRAKIYDMPATAHWLAAHDIQ
;
A
#
# COMPACT_ATOMS: atom_id res chain seq x y z
N MET A 1 70.58 -5.18 -2.32
CA MET A 1 69.50 -6.17 -2.34
C MET A 1 69.44 -6.80 -0.95
N LYS A 2 68.49 -6.36 -0.10
CA LYS A 2 68.44 -6.73 1.32
C LYS A 2 67.18 -7.56 1.63
N GLN A 3 67.38 -8.44 2.60
CA GLN A 3 66.64 -9.64 2.96
C GLN A 3 65.25 -9.40 3.59
N LEU A 4 64.38 -10.40 3.40
CA LEU A 4 63.21 -10.75 4.23
C LEU A 4 63.65 -11.10 5.67
N PRO A 5 62.80 -11.02 6.74
CA PRO A 5 61.59 -11.84 6.85
C PRO A 5 60.40 -11.28 7.69
N ARG A 6 59.37 -12.13 7.76
CA ARG A 6 58.03 -11.99 8.34
C ARG A 6 57.95 -11.98 9.87
N ALA A 7 56.80 -11.44 10.31
CA ALA A 7 55.93 -11.85 11.43
C ALA A 7 56.13 -11.17 12.79
N SER A 8 55.07 -10.51 13.30
CA SER A 8 54.37 -10.92 14.54
C SER A 8 53.20 -9.98 14.92
N ALA A 9 52.15 -10.64 15.42
CA ALA A 9 51.07 -10.27 16.35
C ALA A 9 50.78 -8.81 16.77
N LEU A 10 49.47 -8.51 16.79
CA LEU A 10 48.74 -7.45 17.55
C LEU A 10 49.08 -7.46 19.06
N PRO A 11 48.96 -6.36 19.86
CA PRO A 11 47.66 -5.69 20.11
C PRO A 11 47.65 -4.17 20.51
N PHE A 12 46.45 -3.57 20.42
CA PHE A 12 45.86 -2.52 21.28
C PHE A 12 46.74 -1.43 21.95
N ARG A 13 46.56 -0.14 21.58
CA ARG A 13 45.81 0.90 22.35
C ARG A 13 46.07 2.34 21.87
N TRP A 14 44.97 3.04 21.60
CA TRP A 14 44.60 4.43 21.95
C TRP A 14 45.68 5.53 21.91
N PHE A 15 45.53 6.51 21.01
CA PHE A 15 45.51 7.93 21.37
C PHE A 15 44.77 8.75 20.30
N SER A 16 43.71 9.44 20.73
CA SER A 16 43.00 10.48 19.99
C SER A 16 43.88 11.71 19.79
N ALA A 17 43.84 12.32 18.61
CA ALA A 17 43.99 13.77 18.46
C ALA A 17 43.27 14.22 17.17
N ALA A 18 42.14 14.88 17.36
CA ALA A 18 41.38 15.55 16.33
C ALA A 18 42.15 16.79 15.84
N GLY A 19 42.28 16.92 14.53
CA GLY A 19 42.64 18.17 13.85
C GLY A 19 41.64 18.41 12.73
N LEU A 20 40.53 19.10 13.04
CA LEU A 20 39.54 19.51 12.06
C LEU A 20 40.03 20.79 11.36
N LEU A 21 40.17 20.72 10.04
CA LEU A 21 40.46 21.86 9.17
C LEU A 21 39.13 22.58 8.88
N LEU A 22 38.98 23.79 9.41
CA LEU A 22 37.85 24.70 9.14
C LEU A 22 38.08 25.43 7.81
N LEU A 23 37.30 25.10 6.79
CA LEU A 23 37.13 25.91 5.58
C LEU A 23 35.96 26.87 5.82
N ALA A 24 36.25 28.17 5.84
CA ALA A 24 35.27 29.24 5.98
C ALA A 24 34.44 29.38 4.68
N LEU A 25 33.16 29.01 4.74
CA LEU A 25 32.15 29.43 3.78
C LEU A 25 31.67 30.82 4.18
N ALA A 26 31.87 31.80 3.29
CA ALA A 26 31.39 33.16 3.45
C ALA A 26 29.86 33.16 3.59
N GLY A 27 29.37 33.83 4.64
CA GLY A 27 27.97 33.91 4.98
C GLY A 27 27.16 34.64 3.92
N ILE A 28 26.17 33.95 3.36
CA ILE A 28 24.95 34.60 2.88
C ILE A 28 24.30 35.20 4.13
N PRO A 29 24.03 36.51 4.20
CA PRO A 29 23.35 37.06 5.36
C PRO A 29 21.98 36.39 5.46
N ALA A 30 21.74 35.70 6.58
CA ALA A 30 20.41 35.29 6.95
C ALA A 30 19.55 36.56 6.95
N ARG A 31 18.57 36.63 6.04
CA ARG A 31 17.56 37.68 6.05
C ARG A 31 16.95 37.66 7.45
N ALA A 32 17.06 38.78 8.16
CA ALA A 32 16.48 38.91 9.49
C ALA A 32 15.02 38.44 9.43
N ALA A 33 14.66 37.52 10.33
CA ALA A 33 13.27 37.10 10.47
C ALA A 33 12.43 38.37 10.66
N PRO A 34 11.35 38.57 9.87
CA PRO A 34 10.48 39.72 10.04
C PRO A 34 9.98 39.78 11.48
N GLU A 35 9.74 41.00 11.98
CA GLU A 35 9.20 41.19 13.33
C GLU A 35 7.89 40.38 13.50
N PRO A 36 7.69 39.73 14.65
CA PRO A 36 6.48 38.96 14.93
C PRO A 36 5.23 39.78 14.65
N GLN A 37 4.46 39.39 13.64
CA GLN A 37 3.21 40.06 13.33
C GLN A 37 2.12 39.52 14.25
N PRO A 38 1.42 40.38 15.01
CA PRO A 38 0.32 39.95 15.84
C PRO A 38 -0.77 39.33 14.96
N PHE A 39 -1.33 38.20 15.41
CA PHE A 39 -2.37 37.54 14.66
C PHE A 39 -3.59 38.46 14.46
N PRO A 40 -4.09 38.59 13.22
CA PRO A 40 -5.18 39.50 12.93
C PRO A 40 -6.50 39.02 13.55
N ALA A 41 -7.26 39.96 14.11
CA ALA A 41 -8.59 39.68 14.65
C ALA A 41 -9.50 39.13 13.54
N LEU A 42 -10.17 38.01 13.80
CA LEU A 42 -10.89 37.26 12.76
C LEU A 42 -12.21 37.95 12.37
N ASP A 43 -12.24 38.58 11.19
CA ASP A 43 -13.49 38.86 10.48
C ASP A 43 -13.89 37.65 9.62
N ALA A 44 -14.94 36.95 10.04
CA ALA A 44 -15.47 35.77 9.35
C ALA A 44 -15.89 36.04 7.89
N GLY A 45 -16.16 37.31 7.51
CA GLY A 45 -16.49 37.67 6.13
C GLY A 45 -15.29 37.71 5.18
N LYS A 46 -14.07 37.82 5.72
CA LYS A 46 -12.82 37.94 4.94
C LYS A 46 -11.81 36.83 5.19
N LEU A 47 -12.07 35.98 6.18
CA LEU A 47 -11.25 34.81 6.45
C LEU A 47 -11.34 33.81 5.29
N ARG A 48 -10.21 33.43 4.73
CA ARG A 48 -10.10 32.39 3.71
C ARG A 48 -8.79 31.63 3.89
N ILE A 49 -8.90 30.30 4.01
CA ILE A 49 -7.76 29.39 4.17
C ILE A 49 -7.71 28.51 2.93
N THR A 50 -6.58 28.51 2.23
CA THR A 50 -6.39 27.72 1.01
C THR A 50 -5.21 26.78 1.17
N LEU A 51 -5.45 25.48 0.97
CA LEU A 51 -4.41 24.45 0.88
C LEU A 51 -4.39 23.91 -0.55
N THR A 52 -3.20 23.84 -1.16
CA THR A 52 -2.99 23.16 -2.44
C THR A 52 -2.01 22.02 -2.24
N ARG A 53 -2.36 20.83 -2.70
CA ARG A 53 -1.45 19.69 -2.80
C ARG A 53 -1.15 19.40 -4.26
N LEU A 54 0.12 19.39 -4.62
CA LEU A 54 0.61 19.11 -5.96
C LEU A 54 1.26 17.73 -6.00
N GLY A 55 1.14 17.06 -7.15
CA GLY A 55 1.70 15.73 -7.35
C GLY A 55 3.22 15.69 -7.15
N CYS A 56 3.72 14.53 -6.70
CA CYS A 56 5.13 14.20 -6.73
C CYS A 56 5.46 13.65 -8.11
N GLY A 57 6.49 14.19 -8.78
CA GLY A 57 6.82 13.85 -10.18
C GLY A 57 7.03 12.35 -10.46
N MET A 58 7.33 11.55 -9.42
CA MET A 58 7.24 10.09 -9.43
C MET A 58 6.51 9.62 -8.16
N GLY A 59 5.48 8.81 -8.31
CA GLY A 59 4.70 8.27 -7.19
C GLY A 59 3.21 8.57 -7.29
N ARG A 60 2.47 8.24 -6.23
CA ARG A 60 1.03 8.52 -6.10
C ARG A 60 0.86 9.65 -5.10
N CYS A 61 0.52 10.83 -5.59
CA CYS A 61 0.32 12.00 -4.73
C CYS A 61 -0.95 12.70 -5.18
N PRO A 62 -1.99 12.74 -4.33
CA PRO A 62 -3.25 13.37 -4.69
C PRO A 62 -3.03 14.84 -5.01
N GLN A 63 -3.52 15.24 -6.18
CA GLN A 63 -3.47 16.62 -6.63
C GLN A 63 -4.84 17.25 -6.45
N TYR A 64 -4.92 18.25 -5.58
CA TYR A 64 -6.13 19.01 -5.35
C TYR A 64 -5.84 20.36 -4.70
N SER A 65 -6.85 21.21 -4.67
CA SER A 65 -6.88 22.37 -3.78
C SER A 65 -8.15 22.36 -2.94
N VAL A 66 -8.08 22.91 -1.74
CA VAL A 66 -9.23 23.09 -0.86
C VAL A 66 -9.19 24.47 -0.26
N VAL A 67 -10.37 25.09 -0.18
CA VAL A 67 -10.59 26.41 0.35
C VAL A 67 -11.64 26.31 1.45
N ILE A 68 -11.34 26.89 2.61
CA ILE A 68 -12.28 27.08 3.72
C ILE A 68 -12.51 28.57 3.91
N GLU A 69 -13.74 29.03 3.71
CA GLU A 69 -14.17 30.41 3.94
C GLU A 69 -14.68 30.57 5.38
N GLY A 70 -14.51 31.76 5.97
CA GLY A 70 -14.98 32.07 7.32
C GLY A 70 -16.50 31.93 7.52
N SER A 71 -17.25 31.90 6.42
CA SER A 71 -18.68 31.57 6.42
C SER A 71 -18.97 30.14 6.85
N GLY A 72 -18.00 29.22 6.77
CA GLY A 72 -18.13 27.77 6.89
C GLY A 72 -18.11 27.04 5.55
N ARG A 73 -18.13 27.77 4.42
CA ARG A 73 -18.15 27.14 3.09
C ARG A 73 -16.79 26.51 2.75
N VAL A 74 -16.84 25.28 2.26
CA VAL A 74 -15.68 24.52 1.78
C VAL A 74 -15.81 24.33 0.27
N ILE A 75 -14.72 24.60 -0.45
CA ILE A 75 -14.62 24.39 -1.89
C ILE A 75 -13.40 23.50 -2.13
N PHE A 76 -13.63 22.30 -2.62
CA PHE A 76 -12.59 21.36 -3.03
C PHE A 76 -12.51 21.34 -4.55
N ASP A 77 -11.30 21.29 -5.09
CA ASP A 77 -11.06 21.11 -6.52
C ASP A 77 -10.02 20.00 -6.70
N GLY A 78 -10.50 18.83 -7.11
CA GLY A 78 -9.68 17.65 -7.40
C GLY A 78 -9.03 17.67 -8.79
N GLY A 79 -9.21 18.74 -9.56
CA GLY A 79 -8.81 18.82 -10.96
C GLY A 79 -9.46 17.73 -11.82
N GLY A 80 -8.76 17.33 -12.88
CA GLY A 80 -9.22 16.33 -13.84
C GLY A 80 -9.99 16.91 -15.03
N ASP A 81 -9.89 16.23 -16.18
CA ASP A 81 -10.51 16.64 -17.45
C ASP A 81 -12.01 16.34 -17.48
N LEU A 82 -12.79 16.94 -16.57
CA LEU A 82 -14.24 16.92 -16.68
C LEU A 82 -14.71 18.02 -17.65
N PRO A 83 -15.63 17.71 -18.58
CA PRO A 83 -16.29 18.72 -19.39
C PRO A 83 -16.89 19.87 -18.57
N PRO A 84 -16.94 21.10 -19.10
CA PRO A 84 -17.54 22.23 -18.39
C PRO A 84 -18.98 21.94 -17.94
N GLY A 85 -19.28 22.23 -16.67
CA GLY A 85 -20.59 21.97 -16.07
C GLY A 85 -20.80 20.53 -15.59
N GLN A 86 -19.86 19.62 -15.84
CA GLN A 86 -19.91 18.25 -15.34
C GLN A 86 -19.26 18.16 -13.95
N ARG A 87 -20.07 17.71 -12.97
CA ARG A 87 -19.64 17.63 -11.56
C ARG A 87 -19.01 16.28 -11.17
N PHE A 88 -19.32 15.21 -11.90
CA PHE A 88 -18.89 13.85 -11.60
C PHE A 88 -18.40 13.13 -12.86
N PRO A 89 -17.48 12.16 -12.77
CA PRO A 89 -17.05 11.38 -13.92
C PRO A 89 -18.23 10.62 -14.53
N THR A 90 -18.30 10.50 -15.86
CA THR A 90 -19.37 9.77 -16.59
C THR A 90 -18.85 8.56 -17.36
N VAL A 91 -17.56 8.26 -17.24
CA VAL A 91 -16.93 7.10 -17.87
C VAL A 91 -16.42 6.18 -16.77
N ALA A 92 -16.95 4.96 -16.71
CA ALA A 92 -16.49 3.92 -15.81
C ALA A 92 -15.27 3.22 -16.42
N TYR A 93 -14.10 3.81 -16.21
CA TYR A 93 -12.82 3.35 -16.76
C TYR A 93 -11.78 3.25 -15.65
N ARG A 94 -11.03 2.12 -15.60
CA ARG A 94 -9.93 1.97 -14.65
C ARG A 94 -8.68 2.69 -15.16
N ARG A 95 -8.34 3.83 -14.55
CA ARG A 95 -7.22 4.68 -15.00
C ARG A 95 -5.86 3.98 -14.84
N PRO A 96 -4.94 4.10 -15.81
CA PRO A 96 -3.58 3.59 -15.67
C PRO A 96 -2.84 4.34 -14.54
N PRO A 97 -1.97 3.67 -13.78
CA PRO A 97 -1.41 4.15 -12.51
C PRO A 97 -0.43 5.32 -12.60
N PHE A 98 -0.27 5.98 -13.76
CA PHE A 98 0.79 6.96 -14.01
C PHE A 98 0.33 8.31 -14.58
N PHE A 99 -0.97 8.53 -14.83
CA PHE A 99 -1.39 9.64 -15.71
C PHE A 99 -2.60 10.47 -15.27
N SER A 100 -3.05 10.46 -14.02
CA SER A 100 -4.13 11.39 -13.65
C SER A 100 -4.20 11.70 -12.17
N SER A 101 -4.59 12.92 -11.83
CA SER A 101 -4.93 13.39 -10.48
C SER A 101 -5.51 12.28 -9.59
N ASP A 102 -4.75 11.89 -8.57
CA ASP A 102 -5.03 10.75 -7.68
C ASP A 102 -6.13 11.08 -6.65
N VAL A 103 -7.29 11.53 -7.11
CA VAL A 103 -8.47 11.75 -6.27
C VAL A 103 -9.66 10.99 -6.81
N LEU A 104 -10.40 10.34 -5.92
CA LEU A 104 -11.56 9.51 -6.23
C LEU A 104 -12.70 10.31 -6.89
N VAL A 105 -12.95 11.51 -6.38
CA VAL A 105 -14.00 12.41 -6.87
C VAL A 105 -13.35 13.66 -7.48
N PRO A 106 -13.10 13.68 -8.80
CA PRO A 106 -12.48 14.82 -9.46
C PRO A 106 -13.44 16.03 -9.57
N GLY A 107 -12.88 17.15 -10.01
CA GLY A 107 -13.59 18.40 -10.26
C GLY A 107 -13.91 19.18 -9.00
N ARG A 108 -14.72 20.23 -9.20
CA ARG A 108 -15.10 21.16 -8.15
C ARG A 108 -16.26 20.62 -7.31
N GLN A 109 -16.02 20.46 -6.03
CA GLN A 109 -16.98 20.04 -5.02
C GLN A 109 -17.17 21.12 -3.95
N GLU A 110 -18.37 21.21 -3.40
CA GLU A 110 -18.68 22.18 -2.34
C GLU A 110 -19.35 21.48 -1.17
N ASP A 111 -19.04 21.95 0.03
CA ASP A 111 -19.62 21.49 1.29
C ASP A 111 -19.64 22.63 2.32
N HIS A 112 -20.14 22.34 3.52
CA HIS A 112 -20.16 23.28 4.63
C HIS A 112 -19.66 22.63 5.92
N VAL A 113 -18.83 23.36 6.67
CA VAL A 113 -18.38 22.99 8.01
C VAL A 113 -18.88 24.00 9.03
N PRO A 114 -19.09 23.58 10.29
CA PRO A 114 -19.56 24.50 11.32
C PRO A 114 -18.58 25.66 11.54
N ARG A 115 -19.11 26.86 11.76
CA ARG A 115 -18.29 28.08 11.92
C ARG A 115 -17.34 27.99 13.11
N GLU A 116 -17.72 27.26 14.16
CA GLU A 116 -16.85 26.99 15.30
C GLU A 116 -15.61 26.17 14.91
N ALA A 117 -15.72 25.26 13.93
CA ALA A 117 -14.59 24.50 13.44
C ALA A 117 -13.62 25.38 12.65
N VAL A 118 -14.14 26.31 11.84
CA VAL A 118 -13.32 27.31 11.12
C VAL A 118 -12.64 28.26 12.11
N ALA A 119 -13.36 28.71 13.14
CA ALA A 119 -12.78 29.55 14.19
C ALA A 119 -11.68 28.82 14.99
N ALA A 120 -11.89 27.54 15.30
CA ALA A 120 -10.89 26.71 15.97
C ALA A 120 -9.66 26.48 15.09
N LEU A 121 -9.85 26.28 13.78
CA LEU A 121 -8.75 26.17 12.82
C LEU A 121 -7.95 27.48 12.78
N ALA A 122 -8.63 28.63 12.66
CA ALA A 122 -7.96 29.92 12.64
C ALA A 122 -7.14 30.19 13.92
N ARG A 123 -7.63 29.80 15.11
CA ARG A 123 -6.85 29.88 16.36
C ARG A 123 -5.57 29.03 16.32
N ARG A 124 -5.55 27.91 15.59
CA ARG A 124 -4.31 27.12 15.44
C ARG A 124 -3.27 27.86 14.59
N PHE A 125 -3.70 28.63 13.59
CA PHE A 125 -2.79 29.50 12.83
C PHE A 125 -2.24 30.64 13.71
N GLU A 126 -3.06 31.14 14.63
CA GLU A 126 -2.65 32.12 15.65
C GLU A 126 -1.60 31.55 16.60
N ASP A 127 -1.89 30.41 17.23
CA ASP A 127 -1.00 29.73 18.17
C ASP A 127 0.32 29.30 17.50
N ALA A 128 0.28 29.04 16.19
CA ALA A 128 1.44 28.70 15.37
C ALA A 128 2.29 29.92 14.96
N HIS A 129 1.85 31.13 15.26
CA HIS A 129 2.48 32.37 14.79
C HIS A 129 2.69 32.37 13.27
N PHE A 130 1.67 31.98 12.50
CA PHE A 130 1.80 31.66 11.07
C PHE A 130 2.41 32.79 10.22
N PHE A 131 2.14 34.05 10.55
CA PHE A 131 2.69 35.21 9.82
C PHE A 131 4.21 35.36 10.00
N ASP A 132 4.77 34.80 11.07
CA ASP A 132 6.19 34.91 11.45
C ASP A 132 7.06 33.84 10.77
N LEU A 133 6.42 32.80 10.23
CA LEU A 133 7.09 31.71 9.51
C LEU A 133 7.69 32.21 8.19
N ALA A 134 8.63 31.46 7.62
CA ALA A 134 9.20 31.81 6.32
C ALA A 134 8.17 31.59 5.20
N ASP A 135 8.27 32.40 4.14
CA ASP A 135 7.35 32.31 2.99
C ASP A 135 7.58 31.06 2.12
N SER A 136 8.72 30.37 2.25
CA SER A 136 9.09 29.25 1.39
C SER A 136 10.11 28.32 2.06
N TYR A 137 9.88 27.02 1.95
CA TYR A 137 10.73 25.92 2.41
C TYR A 137 10.95 24.93 1.27
N VAL A 138 11.91 25.21 0.39
CA VAL A 138 12.07 24.45 -0.87
C VAL A 138 13.45 23.83 -1.04
N ALA A 139 13.50 22.59 -1.54
CA ALA A 139 14.72 21.94 -2.04
C ALA A 139 14.82 21.96 -3.57
N MET A 140 16.04 21.90 -4.11
CA MET A 140 16.29 21.64 -5.54
C MET A 140 16.22 20.13 -5.85
N VAL A 141 15.08 19.51 -5.57
CA VAL A 141 14.76 18.12 -5.93
C VAL A 141 13.57 18.11 -6.91
N SER A 142 13.25 16.99 -7.54
CA SER A 142 12.13 16.92 -8.51
C SER A 142 11.06 15.88 -8.17
N ASP A 143 11.29 15.06 -7.17
CA ASP A 143 10.51 13.87 -6.82
C ASP A 143 9.73 13.98 -5.50
N GLN A 144 9.87 15.09 -4.77
CA GLN A 144 9.12 15.33 -3.53
C GLN A 144 7.71 15.90 -3.80
N PRO A 145 6.75 15.72 -2.89
CA PRO A 145 5.46 16.41 -2.96
C PRO A 145 5.65 17.90 -2.70
N ARG A 146 4.84 18.73 -3.36
CA ARG A 146 4.79 20.18 -3.15
C ARG A 146 3.43 20.56 -2.59
N HIS A 147 3.43 21.34 -1.52
CA HIS A 147 2.22 21.90 -0.94
C HIS A 147 2.31 23.43 -0.89
N SER A 148 1.16 24.08 -0.85
CA SER A 148 1.10 25.49 -0.52
C SER A 148 -0.07 25.79 0.40
N LEU A 149 0.19 26.63 1.40
CA LEU A 149 -0.78 27.01 2.42
C LEU A 149 -0.91 28.53 2.46
N THR A 150 -2.14 29.01 2.33
CA THR A 150 -2.45 30.44 2.30
C THR A 150 -3.51 30.77 3.33
N LEU A 151 -3.26 31.82 4.12
CA LEU A 151 -4.21 32.41 5.04
C LEU A 151 -4.48 33.86 4.61
N GLU A 152 -5.72 34.16 4.25
CA GLU A 152 -6.22 35.49 3.92
C GLU A 152 -7.14 35.98 5.04
N THR A 153 -6.92 37.21 5.49
CA THR A 153 -7.69 37.87 6.54
C THR A 153 -7.95 39.33 6.16
N ASP A 154 -8.70 40.04 6.99
CA ASP A 154 -8.97 41.47 6.81
C ASP A 154 -7.72 42.36 6.89
N LYS A 155 -6.67 41.93 7.58
CA LYS A 155 -5.45 42.72 7.81
C LYS A 155 -4.24 42.27 6.99
N GLY A 156 -4.32 41.14 6.29
CA GLY A 156 -3.22 40.67 5.46
C GLY A 156 -3.40 39.24 4.96
N THR A 157 -2.49 38.89 4.05
CA THR A 157 -2.39 37.56 3.43
C THR A 157 -1.00 37.00 3.68
N LYS A 158 -0.93 35.74 4.11
CA LYS A 158 0.31 34.99 4.25
C LYS A 158 0.24 33.75 3.36
N HIS A 159 1.33 33.48 2.64
CA HIS A 159 1.50 32.32 1.79
C HIS A 159 2.79 31.59 2.18
N ILE A 160 2.73 30.27 2.28
CA ILE A 160 3.89 29.40 2.52
C ILE A 160 3.93 28.33 1.43
N GLU A 161 5.07 28.21 0.76
CA GLU A 161 5.38 27.09 -0.12
C GLU A 161 6.18 26.02 0.63
N ASP A 162 5.69 24.77 0.63
CA ASP A 162 6.38 23.58 1.16
C ASP A 162 6.86 22.70 0.00
N TYR A 163 8.16 22.47 -0.08
CA TYR A 163 8.74 21.48 -0.96
C TYR A 163 9.88 20.71 -0.28
N ALA A 164 9.61 19.45 0.05
CA ALA A 164 10.42 18.53 0.88
C ALA A 164 10.30 18.70 2.41
N GLY A 165 9.36 19.53 2.89
CA GLY A 165 8.92 19.59 4.27
C GLY A 165 10.03 19.72 5.30
N THR A 166 9.96 18.91 6.36
CA THR A 166 10.93 18.96 7.46
C THR A 166 12.35 18.62 7.03
N MET A 167 12.56 17.99 5.86
CA MET A 167 13.90 17.65 5.37
C MET A 167 14.74 18.89 5.02
N VAL A 168 14.08 20.01 4.71
CA VAL A 168 14.73 21.30 4.41
C VAL A 168 14.64 22.29 5.57
N GLY A 169 14.32 21.82 6.77
CA GLY A 169 14.22 22.65 7.97
C GLY A 169 12.86 23.34 8.14
N MET A 170 11.82 22.91 7.43
CA MET A 170 10.45 23.39 7.69
C MET A 170 10.02 23.02 9.12
N PRO A 171 9.50 23.97 9.91
CA PRO A 171 8.91 23.68 11.21
C PRO A 171 7.75 22.69 11.09
N ALA A 172 7.69 21.70 12.01
CA ALA A 172 6.64 20.68 12.02
C ALA A 172 5.21 21.25 12.14
N VAL A 173 5.08 22.48 12.66
CA VAL A 173 3.80 23.18 12.79
C VAL A 173 3.17 23.47 11.42
N VAL A 174 3.95 23.71 10.36
CA VAL A 174 3.41 23.94 9.00
C VAL A 174 2.66 22.70 8.52
N ARG A 175 3.32 21.53 8.56
CA ARG A 175 2.69 20.24 8.22
C ARG A 175 1.46 19.95 9.10
N THR A 176 1.54 20.27 10.39
CA THR A 176 0.40 20.11 11.30
C THR A 176 -0.78 20.98 10.86
N LEU A 177 -0.55 22.23 10.43
CA LEU A 177 -1.62 23.10 9.92
C LEU A 177 -2.19 22.58 8.60
N GLU A 178 -1.36 22.09 7.68
CA GLU A 178 -1.81 21.47 6.43
C GLU A 178 -2.75 20.28 6.70
N ASP A 179 -2.32 19.36 7.57
CA ASP A 179 -3.11 18.19 7.95
C ASP A 179 -4.40 18.59 8.69
N GLU A 180 -4.39 19.67 9.48
CA GLU A 180 -5.58 20.21 10.14
C GLU A 180 -6.57 20.86 9.15
N VAL A 181 -6.10 21.50 8.08
CA VAL A 181 -6.99 22.01 7.01
C VAL A 181 -7.71 20.85 6.34
N ASP A 182 -7.00 19.78 5.98
CA ASP A 182 -7.59 18.58 5.39
C ASP A 182 -8.59 17.91 6.34
N ARG A 183 -8.24 17.80 7.62
CA ARG A 183 -9.11 17.24 8.66
C ARG A 183 -10.39 18.05 8.82
N VAL A 184 -10.30 19.38 8.88
CA VAL A 184 -11.48 20.26 9.04
C VAL A 184 -12.35 20.24 7.79
N ALA A 185 -11.77 20.29 6.61
CA ALA A 185 -12.51 20.21 5.35
C ALA A 185 -12.97 18.78 5.00
N ASN A 186 -12.52 17.77 5.74
CA ASN A 186 -12.72 16.34 5.44
C ASN A 186 -12.40 16.00 3.97
N THR A 187 -11.23 16.42 3.48
CA THR A 187 -10.85 16.22 2.07
C THR A 187 -10.68 14.75 1.71
N ALA A 188 -10.29 13.91 2.67
CA ALA A 188 -10.13 12.46 2.52
C ALA A 188 -11.36 11.78 1.89
N ARG A 189 -12.59 12.27 2.15
CA ARG A 189 -13.80 11.72 1.54
C ARG A 189 -13.80 11.81 0.01
N TRP A 190 -13.24 12.88 -0.57
CA TRP A 190 -13.15 13.05 -2.02
C TRP A 190 -11.86 12.48 -2.60
N VAL A 191 -10.79 12.45 -1.82
CA VAL A 191 -9.48 11.95 -2.25
C VAL A 191 -9.47 10.43 -2.31
N GLU A 192 -9.89 9.76 -1.24
CA GLU A 192 -9.76 8.30 -1.07
C GLU A 192 -11.10 7.60 -0.86
N GLY A 193 -12.21 8.33 -0.77
CA GLY A 193 -13.52 7.75 -0.46
C GLY A 193 -13.70 7.42 1.02
N ALA A 194 -13.00 8.15 1.89
CA ALA A 194 -13.13 8.03 3.34
C ALA A 194 -14.57 8.25 3.85
N PRO A 195 -14.86 7.89 5.12
CA PRO A 195 -16.16 8.14 5.74
C PRO A 195 -16.66 9.59 5.56
N GLY A 196 -17.97 9.74 5.30
CA GLY A 196 -18.59 11.03 4.97
C GLY A 196 -18.77 11.27 3.47
N LEU A 197 -18.17 10.46 2.58
CA LEU A 197 -18.38 10.60 1.14
C LEU A 197 -19.83 10.30 0.76
N VAL A 198 -20.37 9.16 1.20
CA VAL A 198 -21.68 8.68 0.74
C VAL A 198 -22.81 9.55 1.32
N GLU A 199 -22.67 10.00 2.57
CA GLU A 199 -23.58 10.95 3.19
C GLU A 199 -23.58 12.29 2.45
N TRP A 200 -22.40 12.78 2.06
CA TRP A 200 -22.27 14.01 1.29
C TRP A 200 -22.85 13.86 -0.14
N LEU A 201 -22.60 12.74 -0.82
CA LEU A 201 -23.21 12.42 -2.12
C LEU A 201 -24.75 12.44 -1.99
N ALA A 202 -25.30 11.78 -0.98
CA ALA A 202 -26.74 11.75 -0.75
C ALA A 202 -27.31 13.16 -0.46
N ALA A 203 -26.64 13.95 0.39
CA ALA A 203 -27.06 15.31 0.73
C ALA A 203 -27.05 16.25 -0.49
N THR A 204 -26.22 15.98 -1.49
CA THR A 204 -26.13 16.77 -2.72
C THR A 204 -27.07 16.29 -3.83
N GLY A 205 -27.93 15.31 -3.55
CA GLY A 205 -28.88 14.75 -4.51
C GLY A 205 -28.23 13.84 -5.56
N PHE A 206 -27.10 13.23 -5.24
CA PHE A 206 -26.41 12.31 -6.14
C PHE A 206 -27.25 11.06 -6.47
N ASP A 207 -27.29 10.70 -7.74
CA ASP A 207 -27.95 9.47 -8.21
C ASP A 207 -26.99 8.27 -8.12
N PHE A 208 -27.20 7.42 -7.13
CA PHE A 208 -26.43 6.20 -6.90
C PHE A 208 -26.66 5.12 -7.97
N THR A 209 -27.68 5.26 -8.82
CA THR A 209 -27.95 4.35 -9.94
C THR A 209 -27.31 4.79 -11.25
N SER A 210 -26.60 5.93 -11.23
CA SER A 210 -25.99 6.53 -12.41
C SER A 210 -24.66 5.89 -12.82
N VAL A 211 -24.25 6.10 -14.07
CA VAL A 211 -22.90 5.73 -14.55
C VAL A 211 -21.81 6.47 -13.76
N SER A 212 -22.10 7.64 -13.18
CA SER A 212 -21.17 8.32 -12.29
C SER A 212 -20.92 7.57 -10.99
N ALA A 213 -21.93 6.87 -10.46
CA ALA A 213 -21.74 6.01 -9.30
C ALA A 213 -20.83 4.82 -9.65
N ALA A 214 -21.05 4.20 -10.81
CA ALA A 214 -20.15 3.16 -11.34
C ALA A 214 -18.72 3.66 -11.55
N ALA A 215 -18.58 4.88 -12.07
CA ALA A 215 -17.28 5.51 -12.26
C ALA A 215 -16.59 5.71 -10.90
N ILE A 216 -17.23 6.33 -9.92
CA ILE A 216 -16.67 6.52 -8.57
C ILE A 216 -16.30 5.18 -7.91
N ALA A 217 -17.10 4.13 -8.07
CA ALA A 217 -16.78 2.81 -7.52
C ALA A 217 -15.51 2.18 -8.09
N LEU A 218 -15.01 2.66 -9.24
CA LEU A 218 -13.80 2.19 -9.92
C LEU A 218 -12.74 3.29 -10.14
N HIS A 219 -13.00 4.52 -9.71
CA HIS A 219 -12.16 5.66 -10.09
C HIS A 219 -10.87 5.67 -9.26
N GLY A 220 -9.76 5.86 -9.94
CA GLY A 220 -8.44 5.99 -9.31
C GLY A 220 -7.63 4.68 -9.26
N PRO A 221 -6.39 4.76 -8.78
CA PRO A 221 -5.55 3.58 -8.53
C PRO A 221 -5.99 2.80 -7.27
N ASP A 222 -6.88 3.38 -6.45
CA ASP A 222 -7.38 2.82 -5.20
C ASP A 222 -8.91 2.70 -5.25
N VAL A 223 -9.42 1.47 -5.17
CA VAL A 223 -10.87 1.21 -5.06
C VAL A 223 -11.35 1.78 -3.71
N PRO A 224 -12.52 2.47 -3.64
CA PRO A 224 -13.03 3.04 -2.39
C PRO A 224 -12.97 2.08 -1.21
N PRO A 225 -12.84 2.54 0.04
CA PRO A 225 -12.89 1.71 1.23
C PRO A 225 -14.09 0.76 1.24
N THR A 226 -13.94 -0.39 1.90
CA THR A 226 -14.97 -1.44 1.99
C THR A 226 -16.33 -0.88 2.39
N GLU A 227 -16.40 -0.05 3.44
CA GLU A 227 -17.67 0.51 3.94
C GLU A 227 -18.33 1.43 2.91
N THR A 228 -17.55 2.31 2.27
CA THR A 228 -18.02 3.21 1.22
C THR A 228 -18.60 2.43 0.05
N LEU A 229 -17.92 1.37 -0.39
CA LEU A 229 -18.40 0.53 -1.47
C LEU A 229 -19.68 -0.23 -1.09
N LEU A 230 -19.78 -0.73 0.14
CA LEU A 230 -20.99 -1.39 0.63
C LEU A 230 -22.18 -0.43 0.69
N ASP A 231 -22.00 0.78 1.22
CA ASP A 231 -23.08 1.77 1.28
C ASP A 231 -23.52 2.20 -0.13
N MET A 232 -22.58 2.36 -1.07
CA MET A 232 -22.93 2.59 -2.48
C MET A 232 -23.73 1.42 -3.07
N ILE A 233 -23.34 0.17 -2.80
CA ILE A 233 -24.10 -1.02 -3.25
C ILE A 233 -25.50 -1.04 -2.65
N ASP A 234 -25.64 -0.76 -1.35
CA ASP A 234 -26.92 -0.72 -0.64
C ASP A 234 -27.85 0.39 -1.19
N ARG A 235 -27.28 1.44 -1.78
CA ARG A 235 -28.00 2.54 -2.43
C ARG A 235 -28.28 2.30 -3.92
N GLY A 236 -27.97 1.12 -4.45
CA GLY A 236 -28.33 0.72 -5.81
C GLY A 236 -27.25 0.99 -6.86
N LEU A 237 -25.96 0.92 -6.49
CA LEU A 237 -24.85 0.97 -7.43
C LEU A 237 -25.12 0.08 -8.66
N PRO A 238 -25.06 0.60 -9.90
CA PRO A 238 -25.49 -0.14 -11.09
C PRO A 238 -24.41 -1.15 -11.52
N LEU A 239 -24.39 -2.31 -10.85
CA LEU A 239 -23.38 -3.37 -11.04
C LEU A 239 -23.33 -3.96 -12.47
N GLU A 240 -24.38 -3.77 -13.26
CA GLU A 240 -24.44 -4.17 -14.69
C GLU A 240 -23.79 -3.16 -15.63
N THR A 241 -23.26 -2.06 -15.13
CA THR A 241 -22.57 -1.07 -15.96
C THR A 241 -21.37 -1.72 -16.64
N VAL A 242 -21.27 -1.55 -17.96
CA VAL A 242 -20.09 -1.99 -18.73
C VAL A 242 -18.92 -1.06 -18.40
N THR A 243 -17.84 -1.68 -17.97
CA THR A 243 -16.61 -1.03 -17.57
C THR A 243 -15.51 -1.41 -18.55
N LYS A 244 -14.52 -0.54 -18.67
CA LYS A 244 -13.33 -0.80 -19.48
C LYS A 244 -12.19 -1.24 -18.56
N GLY A 245 -11.56 -2.37 -18.90
CA GLY A 245 -10.43 -2.93 -18.18
C GLY A 245 -9.18 -2.05 -18.24
N ARG A 246 -8.16 -2.43 -17.45
CA ARG A 246 -6.87 -1.71 -17.34
C ARG A 246 -6.16 -1.49 -18.68
N ASP A 247 -6.42 -2.35 -19.66
CA ASP A 247 -5.81 -2.33 -20.98
C ASP A 247 -6.45 -1.32 -21.94
N GLY A 248 -7.50 -0.60 -21.53
CA GLY A 248 -8.19 0.34 -22.40
C GLY A 248 -9.28 -0.29 -23.27
N GLN A 249 -9.27 -1.62 -23.44
CA GLN A 249 -9.88 -2.28 -24.59
C GLN A 249 -10.87 -3.38 -24.20
N SER A 250 -10.64 -4.05 -23.07
CA SER A 250 -11.50 -5.14 -22.61
C SER A 250 -12.76 -4.61 -21.93
N ASP A 251 -13.92 -5.14 -22.31
CA ASP A 251 -15.19 -4.86 -21.63
C ASP A 251 -15.38 -5.85 -20.48
N SER A 252 -15.83 -5.34 -19.34
CA SER A 252 -16.23 -6.11 -18.16
C SER A 252 -17.51 -5.52 -17.58
N LEU A 253 -18.07 -6.17 -16.56
CA LEU A 253 -19.17 -5.63 -15.78
C LEU A 253 -18.62 -5.14 -14.44
N LEU A 254 -19.13 -4.00 -13.96
CA LEU A 254 -18.75 -3.43 -12.66
C LEU A 254 -18.80 -4.46 -11.53
N GLY A 255 -19.88 -5.23 -11.43
CA GLY A 255 -20.01 -6.25 -10.39
C GLY A 255 -18.95 -7.37 -10.47
N LEU A 256 -18.48 -7.72 -11.67
CA LEU A 256 -17.39 -8.69 -11.83
C LEU A 256 -16.03 -8.08 -11.48
N ASP A 257 -15.80 -6.83 -11.83
CA ASP A 257 -14.55 -6.13 -11.48
C ASP A 257 -14.44 -5.95 -9.97
N LEU A 258 -15.50 -5.49 -9.30
CA LEU A 258 -15.54 -5.37 -7.85
C LEU A 258 -15.40 -6.71 -7.14
N LEU A 259 -15.91 -7.80 -7.73
CA LEU A 259 -15.72 -9.15 -7.19
C LEU A 259 -14.25 -9.59 -7.27
N ARG A 260 -13.61 -9.38 -8.43
CA ARG A 260 -12.17 -9.68 -8.62
C ARG A 260 -11.31 -8.86 -7.66
N ASP A 261 -11.60 -7.58 -7.52
CA ASP A 261 -10.90 -6.68 -6.59
C ASP A 261 -11.11 -7.10 -5.14
N ALA A 262 -12.31 -7.51 -4.77
CA ALA A 262 -12.57 -8.02 -3.43
C ALA A 262 -11.75 -9.27 -3.12
N MET A 263 -11.53 -10.15 -4.12
CA MET A 263 -10.66 -11.33 -3.99
C MET A 263 -9.17 -10.97 -3.95
N GLU A 264 -8.74 -10.01 -4.75
CA GLU A 264 -7.35 -9.51 -4.79
C GLU A 264 -6.96 -8.84 -3.47
N GLU A 265 -7.83 -7.96 -2.95
CA GLU A 265 -7.52 -7.12 -1.79
C GLU A 265 -7.86 -7.74 -0.44
N GLY A 266 -8.67 -8.81 -0.41
CA GLY A 266 -9.13 -9.43 0.84
C GLY A 266 -10.39 -8.78 1.42
N ARG A 267 -11.26 -8.17 0.59
CA ARG A 267 -12.46 -7.44 1.05
C ARG A 267 -13.64 -8.39 1.26
N ALA A 268 -13.55 -9.20 2.31
CA ALA A 268 -14.54 -10.23 2.61
C ALA A 268 -16.01 -9.73 2.65
N PRO A 269 -16.33 -8.55 3.22
CA PRO A 269 -17.71 -8.05 3.22
C PRO A 269 -18.27 -7.77 1.82
N VAL A 270 -17.47 -7.16 0.93
CA VAL A 270 -17.83 -6.90 -0.48
C VAL A 270 -18.01 -8.21 -1.22
N PHE A 271 -17.06 -9.14 -1.04
CA PHE A 271 -17.15 -10.48 -1.64
C PHE A 271 -18.44 -11.21 -1.24
N LYS A 272 -18.79 -11.20 0.06
CA LYS A 272 -20.03 -11.82 0.58
C LYS A 272 -21.26 -11.18 -0.05
N ARG A 273 -21.31 -9.85 -0.12
CA ARG A 273 -22.43 -9.10 -0.68
C ARG A 273 -22.66 -9.45 -2.15
N LEU A 274 -21.60 -9.42 -2.97
CA LEU A 274 -21.67 -9.74 -4.40
C LEU A 274 -22.01 -11.22 -4.63
N THR A 275 -21.44 -12.13 -3.84
CA THR A 275 -21.73 -13.56 -3.93
C THR A 275 -23.19 -13.86 -3.57
N ALA A 276 -23.73 -13.24 -2.52
CA ALA A 276 -25.15 -13.36 -2.15
C ALA A 276 -26.09 -12.87 -3.26
N ALA A 277 -25.64 -11.89 -4.05
CA ALA A 277 -26.35 -11.40 -5.24
C ALA A 277 -26.08 -12.23 -6.51
N GLY A 278 -25.41 -13.39 -6.40
CA GLY A 278 -25.20 -14.32 -7.52
C GLY A 278 -24.06 -13.97 -8.47
N TRP A 279 -23.22 -12.96 -8.16
CA TRP A 279 -22.14 -12.53 -9.06
C TRP A 279 -21.04 -13.58 -9.22
N LEU A 280 -20.80 -14.41 -8.21
CA LEU A 280 -19.79 -15.46 -8.28
C LEU A 280 -20.07 -16.47 -9.41
N ALA A 281 -21.35 -16.81 -9.62
CA ALA A 281 -21.77 -17.75 -10.67
C ALA A 281 -21.64 -17.19 -12.10
N ARG A 282 -21.41 -15.87 -12.23
CA ARG A 282 -21.25 -15.18 -13.52
C ARG A 282 -19.81 -15.14 -14.01
N LEU A 283 -18.85 -15.52 -13.16
CA LEU A 283 -17.46 -15.69 -13.58
C LEU A 283 -17.34 -16.85 -14.58
N ARG A 284 -16.27 -16.83 -15.40
CA ARG A 284 -16.02 -17.95 -16.32
C ARG A 284 -15.77 -19.24 -15.54
N PRO A 285 -16.07 -20.42 -16.13
CA PRO A 285 -15.79 -21.70 -15.48
C PRO A 285 -14.33 -21.78 -14.99
N GLY A 286 -14.15 -22.09 -13.71
CA GLY A 286 -12.82 -22.20 -13.08
C GLY A 286 -12.15 -20.88 -12.72
N GLU A 287 -12.68 -19.73 -13.13
CA GLU A 287 -12.08 -18.41 -12.84
C GLU A 287 -12.07 -18.10 -11.33
N ALA A 288 -13.15 -18.41 -10.62
CA ALA A 288 -13.22 -18.23 -9.16
C ALA A 288 -12.11 -18.99 -8.42
N ASN A 289 -11.91 -20.27 -8.78
CA ASN A 289 -10.84 -21.11 -8.22
C ASN A 289 -9.46 -20.54 -8.55
N HIS A 290 -9.26 -20.11 -9.80
CA HIS A 290 -8.00 -19.50 -10.21
C HIS A 290 -7.70 -18.22 -9.42
N LEU A 291 -8.68 -17.31 -9.29
CA LEU A 291 -8.53 -16.04 -8.58
C LEU A 291 -8.27 -16.27 -7.09
N PHE A 292 -8.99 -17.21 -6.47
CA PHE A 292 -8.80 -17.58 -5.07
C PHE A 292 -7.36 -18.04 -4.79
N ALA A 293 -6.84 -18.92 -5.65
CA ALA A 293 -5.47 -19.42 -5.54
C ALA A 293 -4.44 -18.32 -5.85
N ARG A 294 -4.61 -17.63 -6.98
CA ARG A 294 -3.69 -16.59 -7.50
C ARG A 294 -3.48 -15.47 -6.48
N TRP A 295 -4.55 -15.02 -5.85
CA TRP A 295 -4.54 -13.91 -4.89
C TRP A 295 -4.38 -14.37 -3.45
N ALA A 296 -4.08 -15.65 -3.22
CA ALA A 296 -3.89 -16.23 -1.89
C ALA A 296 -5.06 -15.91 -0.92
N ALA A 297 -6.30 -16.02 -1.41
CA ALA A 297 -7.50 -15.61 -0.70
C ALA A 297 -7.40 -14.17 -0.11
N GLY A 298 -6.79 -13.25 -0.86
CA GLY A 298 -6.56 -11.85 -0.46
C GLY A 298 -5.65 -11.65 0.75
N CYS A 299 -4.98 -12.71 1.21
CA CYS A 299 -4.35 -12.78 2.53
C CYS A 299 -5.29 -12.40 3.69
N ASP A 300 -6.59 -12.68 3.54
CA ASP A 300 -7.62 -12.35 4.54
C ASP A 300 -8.37 -13.61 5.04
N PRO A 301 -8.35 -13.90 6.35
CA PRO A 301 -9.05 -15.06 6.91
C PRO A 301 -10.56 -15.06 6.63
N ALA A 302 -11.22 -13.91 6.69
CA ALA A 302 -12.67 -13.83 6.51
C ALA A 302 -13.07 -14.03 5.05
N LEU A 303 -12.22 -13.63 4.10
CA LEU A 303 -12.39 -13.90 2.68
C LEU A 303 -12.17 -15.38 2.40
N ALA A 304 -11.15 -16.01 3.00
CA ALA A 304 -10.93 -17.45 2.88
C ALA A 304 -12.17 -18.26 3.32
N GLU A 305 -12.75 -17.91 4.46
CA GLU A 305 -13.99 -18.52 4.95
C GLU A 305 -15.16 -18.29 4.01
N ALA A 306 -15.35 -17.05 3.56
CA ALA A 306 -16.45 -16.68 2.68
C ALA A 306 -16.37 -17.41 1.32
N ALA A 307 -15.18 -17.53 0.77
CA ALA A 307 -14.92 -18.20 -0.50
C ALA A 307 -15.24 -19.70 -0.40
N VAL A 308 -14.74 -20.38 0.65
CA VAL A 308 -15.03 -21.81 0.87
C VAL A 308 -16.52 -22.04 1.12
N ALA A 309 -17.17 -21.18 1.91
CA ALA A 309 -18.62 -21.23 2.12
C ALA A 309 -19.43 -21.01 0.82
N ALA A 310 -18.88 -20.25 -0.13
CA ALA A 310 -19.45 -20.03 -1.45
C ALA A 310 -19.19 -21.18 -2.45
N GLY A 311 -18.54 -22.27 -2.01
CA GLY A 311 -18.27 -23.46 -2.82
C GLY A 311 -16.96 -23.41 -3.61
N ILE A 312 -16.09 -22.43 -3.34
CA ILE A 312 -14.71 -22.42 -3.89
C ILE A 312 -13.90 -23.49 -3.14
N SER A 313 -13.21 -24.36 -3.87
CA SER A 313 -12.34 -25.36 -3.24
C SER A 313 -11.20 -24.68 -2.49
N VAL A 314 -10.94 -25.09 -1.24
CA VAL A 314 -9.80 -24.58 -0.46
C VAL A 314 -8.45 -24.90 -1.11
N ASP A 315 -8.38 -26.05 -1.80
CA ASP A 315 -7.23 -26.49 -2.60
C ASP A 315 -7.42 -26.16 -4.09
N ALA A 316 -8.21 -25.14 -4.42
CA ALA A 316 -8.24 -24.57 -5.75
C ALA A 316 -6.83 -24.15 -6.18
N VAL A 317 -6.55 -24.27 -7.48
CA VAL A 317 -5.22 -24.06 -8.03
C VAL A 317 -5.18 -22.97 -9.10
N THR A 318 -4.03 -22.35 -9.26
CA THR A 318 -3.74 -21.46 -10.38
C THR A 318 -3.73 -22.22 -11.72
N VAL A 319 -4.33 -21.62 -12.76
CA VAL A 319 -4.19 -22.13 -14.14
C VAL A 319 -2.78 -21.83 -14.66
N ALA A 320 -2.32 -22.62 -15.63
CA ALA A 320 -1.03 -22.36 -16.26
C ALA A 320 -1.10 -21.08 -17.09
N GLU A 321 -0.09 -20.23 -16.97
CA GLU A 321 0.06 -19.09 -17.86
C GLU A 321 0.46 -19.62 -19.26
N PRO A 322 -0.22 -19.23 -20.36
CA PRO A 322 0.07 -19.76 -21.71
C PRO A 322 1.51 -19.56 -22.15
N SER A 323 2.17 -18.50 -21.65
CA SER A 323 3.57 -18.17 -21.93
C SER A 323 4.56 -18.93 -21.05
N ARG A 324 4.12 -19.66 -20.03
CA ARG A 324 4.95 -20.39 -19.06
C ARG A 324 4.30 -21.73 -18.67
N GLN A 325 4.50 -22.75 -19.49
CA GLN A 325 3.84 -24.06 -19.36
C GLN A 325 4.05 -24.76 -17.99
N ASN A 326 5.17 -24.49 -17.30
CA ASN A 326 5.50 -25.11 -16.02
C ASN A 326 5.15 -24.23 -14.80
N VAL A 327 4.51 -23.07 -15.01
CA VAL A 327 4.12 -22.17 -13.91
C VAL A 327 2.62 -22.28 -13.69
N GLY A 328 2.23 -22.74 -12.50
CA GLY A 328 0.84 -22.86 -12.05
C GLY A 328 0.64 -24.11 -11.20
N GLY A 329 -0.61 -24.34 -10.76
CA GLY A 329 -0.90 -25.42 -9.82
C GLY A 329 -0.70 -25.02 -8.35
N GLN A 330 -0.35 -23.77 -8.07
CA GLN A 330 -0.25 -23.29 -6.68
C GLN A 330 -1.64 -23.14 -6.08
N THR A 331 -1.80 -23.52 -4.82
CA THR A 331 -2.98 -23.22 -4.00
C THR A 331 -2.86 -21.85 -3.36
N ALA A 332 -3.97 -21.36 -2.78
CA ALA A 332 -3.95 -20.12 -2.00
C ALA A 332 -2.90 -20.16 -0.88
N LEU A 333 -2.76 -21.32 -0.21
CA LEU A 333 -1.78 -21.53 0.86
C LEU A 333 -0.34 -21.37 0.37
N ALA A 334 0.00 -21.94 -0.81
CA ALA A 334 1.33 -21.82 -1.40
C ALA A 334 1.63 -20.38 -1.89
N SER A 335 0.61 -19.64 -2.35
CA SER A 335 0.80 -18.31 -2.93
C SER A 335 0.97 -17.17 -1.92
N LEU A 336 0.67 -17.37 -0.62
CA LEU A 336 0.71 -16.30 0.41
C LEU A 336 2.03 -15.51 0.43
N GLN A 337 3.15 -16.20 0.19
CA GLN A 337 4.49 -15.63 0.30
C GLN A 337 4.87 -14.72 -0.88
N SER A 338 4.10 -14.78 -1.98
CA SER A 338 4.25 -13.86 -3.11
C SER A 338 3.75 -12.44 -2.80
N PHE A 339 2.90 -12.27 -1.78
CA PHE A 339 2.25 -11.01 -1.43
C PHE A 339 3.00 -10.22 -0.35
N ARG A 340 4.29 -9.92 -0.60
CA ARG A 340 5.19 -9.29 0.38
C ARG A 340 4.78 -7.88 0.82
N TRP A 341 3.91 -7.20 0.06
CA TRP A 341 3.34 -5.90 0.44
C TRP A 341 2.22 -6.00 1.49
N LYS A 342 1.63 -7.20 1.70
CA LYS A 342 0.77 -7.47 2.85
C LYS A 342 1.63 -7.79 4.07
N SER A 343 1.17 -7.42 5.26
CA SER A 343 1.92 -7.65 6.49
C SER A 343 2.17 -9.15 6.72
N ARG A 344 3.27 -9.46 7.40
CA ARG A 344 3.58 -10.83 7.83
C ARG A 344 2.42 -11.46 8.63
N ASP A 345 1.85 -10.69 9.55
CA ASP A 345 0.77 -11.17 10.41
C ASP A 345 -0.50 -11.51 9.62
N ALA A 346 -0.84 -10.73 8.59
CA ALA A 346 -1.96 -11.02 7.71
C ALA A 346 -1.75 -12.34 6.95
N ARG A 347 -0.56 -12.53 6.35
CA ARG A 347 -0.21 -13.79 5.65
C ARG A 347 -0.27 -14.99 6.60
N LEU A 348 0.25 -14.86 7.81
CA LEU A 348 0.24 -15.91 8.82
C LEU A 348 -1.18 -16.24 9.32
N ALA A 349 -2.01 -15.23 9.55
CA ALA A 349 -3.41 -15.41 9.93
C ALA A 349 -4.20 -16.13 8.83
N ALA A 350 -3.99 -15.73 7.57
CA ALA A 350 -4.60 -16.38 6.41
C ALA A 350 -4.16 -17.85 6.27
N ALA A 351 -2.87 -18.15 6.43
CA ALA A 351 -2.36 -19.54 6.42
C ALA A 351 -3.05 -20.41 7.48
N LYS A 352 -3.07 -19.94 8.74
CA LYS A 352 -3.74 -20.64 9.84
C LYS A 352 -5.21 -20.91 9.52
N ARG A 353 -5.91 -19.94 8.92
CA ARG A 353 -7.31 -20.12 8.57
C ARG A 353 -7.51 -21.09 7.40
N LEU A 354 -6.71 -20.99 6.34
CA LEU A 354 -6.76 -21.92 5.21
C LEU A 354 -6.52 -23.37 5.67
N LEU A 355 -5.52 -23.60 6.54
CA LEU A 355 -5.24 -24.90 7.13
C LEU A 355 -6.41 -25.40 7.99
N ALA A 356 -7.02 -24.53 8.81
CA ALA A 356 -8.21 -24.87 9.59
C ALA A 356 -9.44 -25.18 8.71
N LEU A 357 -9.50 -24.65 7.49
CA LEU A 357 -10.51 -24.97 6.47
C LEU A 357 -10.19 -26.25 5.68
N GLY A 358 -9.08 -26.93 6.00
CA GLY A 358 -8.69 -28.20 5.39
C GLY A 358 -7.77 -28.06 4.18
N ALA A 359 -7.11 -26.91 3.98
CA ALA A 359 -6.10 -26.78 2.94
C ALA A 359 -5.00 -27.83 3.11
N ASN A 360 -4.60 -28.49 2.02
CA ASN A 360 -3.55 -29.48 2.04
C ASN A 360 -2.16 -28.81 2.10
N PRO A 361 -1.40 -28.91 3.21
CA PRO A 361 -0.07 -28.30 3.32
C PRO A 361 0.98 -28.97 2.42
N ASN A 362 0.64 -30.10 1.79
CA ASN A 362 1.49 -30.88 0.90
C ASN A 362 1.01 -30.85 -0.55
N HIS A 363 0.10 -29.93 -0.91
CA HIS A 363 -0.31 -29.78 -2.31
C HIS A 363 0.91 -29.46 -3.17
N ARG A 364 1.08 -30.21 -4.27
CA ARG A 364 2.22 -30.05 -5.18
C ARG A 364 1.78 -29.26 -6.40
N ASP A 365 2.47 -28.18 -6.69
CA ASP A 365 2.26 -27.42 -7.92
C ASP A 365 2.81 -28.19 -9.15
N ARG A 366 2.78 -27.57 -10.34
CA ARG A 366 3.29 -28.21 -11.56
C ARG A 366 4.80 -28.52 -11.53
N ARG A 367 5.56 -27.85 -10.66
CA ARG A 367 6.98 -28.10 -10.42
C ARG A 367 7.20 -29.15 -9.33
N GLY A 368 6.13 -29.73 -8.79
CA GLY A 368 6.21 -30.65 -7.66
C GLY A 368 6.47 -29.97 -6.31
N ARG A 369 6.42 -28.64 -6.24
CA ARG A 369 6.72 -27.85 -5.03
C ARG A 369 5.51 -27.77 -4.12
N THR A 370 5.74 -27.89 -2.82
CA THR A 370 4.75 -27.72 -1.75
C THR A 370 4.79 -26.32 -1.16
N PRO A 371 3.78 -25.88 -0.38
CA PRO A 371 3.83 -24.63 0.38
C PRO A 371 5.13 -24.39 1.17
N LEU A 372 5.81 -25.43 1.64
CA LEU A 372 7.11 -25.28 2.32
C LEU A 372 8.23 -24.73 1.41
N PHE A 373 8.17 -24.93 0.09
CA PHE A 373 9.16 -24.36 -0.84
C PHE A 373 9.07 -22.84 -0.93
N GLU A 374 7.87 -22.28 -0.71
CA GLU A 374 7.63 -20.84 -0.85
C GLU A 374 7.74 -20.10 0.51
N ALA A 375 7.78 -20.84 1.62
CA ALA A 375 7.86 -20.28 2.97
C ALA A 375 9.22 -19.63 3.25
N ASP A 376 9.22 -18.32 3.49
CA ASP A 376 10.45 -17.54 3.74
C ASP A 376 10.54 -16.97 5.16
N ASP A 377 9.56 -17.30 6.01
CA ASP A 377 9.49 -16.89 7.40
C ASP A 377 9.31 -18.11 8.32
N LEU A 378 10.00 -18.09 9.47
CA LEU A 378 10.03 -19.23 10.38
C LEU A 378 8.66 -19.55 10.97
N ASP A 379 7.83 -18.55 11.30
CA ASP A 379 6.49 -18.81 11.87
C ASP A 379 5.56 -19.48 10.86
N MET A 380 5.67 -19.16 9.57
CA MET A 380 4.97 -19.87 8.51
C MET A 380 5.46 -21.31 8.38
N VAL A 381 6.78 -21.54 8.40
CA VAL A 381 7.37 -22.88 8.38
C VAL A 381 6.83 -23.70 9.56
N GLU A 382 6.87 -23.16 10.78
CA GLU A 382 6.31 -23.82 11.95
C GLU A 382 4.81 -24.08 11.82
N THR A 383 4.05 -23.12 11.31
CA THR A 383 2.61 -23.25 11.10
C THR A 383 2.29 -24.37 10.11
N LEU A 384 3.02 -24.45 9.00
CA LEU A 384 2.86 -25.51 8.00
C LEU A 384 3.22 -26.88 8.60
N LEU A 385 4.37 -27.00 9.26
CA LEU A 385 4.84 -28.24 9.87
C LEU A 385 3.90 -28.74 10.99
N ALA A 386 3.41 -27.83 11.84
CA ALA A 386 2.43 -28.15 12.88
C ALA A 386 1.10 -28.65 12.32
N ASN A 387 0.79 -28.36 11.05
CA ASN A 387 -0.41 -28.85 10.36
C ASN A 387 -0.11 -30.01 9.40
N GLY A 388 1.06 -30.66 9.52
CA GLY A 388 1.38 -31.88 8.78
C GLY A 388 2.07 -31.66 7.43
N ALA A 389 2.68 -30.50 7.21
CA ALA A 389 3.56 -30.31 6.06
C ALA A 389 4.76 -31.28 6.14
N ASP A 390 5.07 -31.92 5.01
CA ASP A 390 6.13 -32.91 4.85
C ASP A 390 7.35 -32.26 4.19
N ALA A 391 8.40 -32.06 5.00
CA ALA A 391 9.65 -31.45 4.57
C ALA A 391 10.51 -32.40 3.70
N THR A 392 10.10 -33.66 3.52
CA THR A 392 10.82 -34.66 2.70
C THR A 392 10.42 -34.63 1.22
N ILE A 393 9.30 -33.97 0.88
CA ILE A 393 8.79 -33.92 -0.48
C ILE A 393 9.77 -33.15 -1.38
N ARG A 394 10.16 -33.80 -2.49
CA ARG A 394 11.05 -33.24 -3.49
C ARG A 394 10.27 -32.66 -4.66
N ASP A 395 10.78 -31.59 -5.25
CA ASP A 395 10.28 -31.01 -6.49
C ASP A 395 10.67 -31.88 -7.69
N GLU A 396 10.32 -31.44 -8.90
CA GLU A 396 10.62 -32.12 -10.16
C GLU A 396 12.12 -32.27 -10.45
N ASN A 397 12.97 -31.43 -9.85
CA ASN A 397 14.43 -31.50 -9.93
C ASN A 397 15.02 -32.42 -8.86
N GLY A 398 14.19 -33.03 -8.02
CA GLY A 398 14.63 -33.86 -6.91
C GLY A 398 15.12 -33.06 -5.69
N LEU A 399 14.85 -31.76 -5.62
CA LEU A 399 15.27 -30.90 -4.51
C LEU A 399 14.19 -30.81 -3.46
N GLY A 400 14.56 -30.88 -2.18
CA GLY A 400 13.65 -30.63 -1.06
C GLY A 400 13.52 -29.12 -0.75
N PRO A 401 12.56 -28.72 0.11
CA PRO A 401 12.32 -27.33 0.47
C PRO A 401 13.54 -26.62 1.07
N ILE A 402 14.47 -27.37 1.67
CA ILE A 402 15.70 -26.83 2.26
C ILE A 402 16.60 -26.13 1.22
N PHE A 403 16.52 -26.52 -0.05
CA PHE A 403 17.23 -25.86 -1.14
C PHE A 403 16.49 -24.62 -1.69
N ALA A 404 15.30 -24.30 -1.18
CA ALA A 404 14.57 -23.08 -1.53
C ALA A 404 14.86 -21.90 -0.58
N THR A 405 15.48 -22.15 0.58
CA THR A 405 15.75 -21.12 1.59
C THR A 405 17.22 -20.68 1.61
N TRP A 406 17.44 -19.45 2.05
CA TRP A 406 18.74 -18.86 2.40
C TRP A 406 18.81 -18.48 3.89
N ASN A 407 17.79 -18.83 4.68
CA ASN A 407 17.69 -18.47 6.09
C ASN A 407 18.16 -19.63 6.96
N ASP A 408 19.17 -19.37 7.80
CA ASP A 408 19.81 -20.37 8.66
C ASP A 408 18.82 -21.05 9.61
N ALA A 409 17.92 -20.28 10.24
CA ALA A 409 16.93 -20.82 11.17
C ALA A 409 15.89 -21.70 10.46
N ILE A 410 15.45 -21.31 9.26
CA ILE A 410 14.52 -22.12 8.45
C ILE A 410 15.18 -23.42 8.02
N ALA A 411 16.44 -23.37 7.55
CA ALA A 411 17.15 -24.56 7.14
C ALA A 411 17.34 -25.55 8.30
N ILE A 412 17.76 -25.08 9.48
CA ILE A 412 17.81 -25.89 10.70
C ILE A 412 16.45 -26.51 11.01
N ARG A 413 15.39 -25.72 10.94
CA ARG A 413 14.06 -26.22 11.27
C ARG A 413 13.57 -27.28 10.29
N LEU A 414 13.89 -27.13 9.00
CA LEU A 414 13.60 -28.13 7.97
C LEU A 414 14.43 -29.41 8.17
N LEU A 415 15.71 -29.30 8.54
CA LEU A 415 16.55 -30.47 8.90
C LEU A 415 15.95 -31.24 10.09
N GLN A 416 15.52 -30.52 11.12
CA GLN A 416 14.81 -31.10 12.27
C GLN A 416 13.48 -31.75 11.88
N ALA A 417 12.83 -31.25 10.82
CA ALA A 417 11.62 -31.83 10.24
C ALA A 417 11.90 -33.02 9.31
N GLY A 418 13.15 -33.44 9.14
CA GLY A 418 13.53 -34.58 8.30
C GLY A 418 13.85 -34.22 6.84
N ALA A 419 13.97 -32.94 6.49
CA ALA A 419 14.43 -32.54 5.17
C ALA A 419 15.84 -33.12 4.91
N SER A 420 16.01 -33.77 3.75
CA SER A 420 17.31 -34.32 3.37
C SER A 420 18.28 -33.20 2.99
N PRO A 421 19.48 -33.14 3.58
CA PRO A 421 20.53 -32.21 3.16
C PRO A 421 21.26 -32.68 1.88
N GLU A 422 20.92 -33.88 1.39
CA GLU A 422 21.56 -34.47 0.21
C GLU A 422 20.97 -33.94 -1.09
N GLY A 423 21.86 -33.64 -2.02
CA GLY A 423 21.53 -33.11 -3.33
C GLY A 423 22.44 -31.96 -3.69
N ARG A 424 22.19 -31.41 -4.87
CA ARG A 424 22.84 -30.20 -5.38
C ARG A 424 21.77 -29.30 -5.93
N ASP A 425 21.80 -28.01 -5.60
CA ASP A 425 20.85 -27.04 -6.16
C ASP A 425 21.02 -26.85 -7.68
N GLU A 426 20.23 -25.96 -8.26
CA GLU A 426 20.23 -25.70 -9.71
C GLU A 426 21.61 -25.19 -10.20
N GLU A 427 22.42 -24.60 -9.33
CA GLU A 427 23.80 -24.17 -9.59
C GLU A 427 24.86 -25.25 -9.30
N GLY A 428 24.45 -26.43 -8.82
CA GLY A 428 25.34 -27.55 -8.53
C GLY A 428 25.96 -27.53 -7.13
N HIS A 429 25.51 -26.65 -6.23
CA HIS A 429 26.04 -26.53 -4.87
C HIS A 429 25.39 -27.52 -3.89
N THR A 430 26.21 -28.13 -3.04
CA THR A 430 25.70 -28.88 -1.87
C THR A 430 25.16 -27.92 -0.81
N LEU A 431 24.37 -28.44 0.15
CA LEU A 431 23.86 -27.61 1.24
C LEU A 431 24.98 -26.99 2.09
N ALA A 432 26.11 -27.69 2.28
CA ALA A 432 27.27 -27.14 2.99
C ALA A 432 27.93 -25.98 2.22
N GLN A 433 27.96 -26.04 0.89
CA GLN A 433 28.44 -24.93 0.05
C GLN A 433 27.48 -23.74 0.14
N ARG A 434 26.17 -23.96 0.06
CA ARG A 434 25.16 -22.91 0.28
C ARG A 434 25.27 -22.28 1.66
N ALA A 435 25.46 -23.08 2.71
CA ALA A 435 25.60 -22.57 4.06
C ALA A 435 26.79 -21.62 4.21
N LYS A 436 27.85 -21.79 3.41
CA LYS A 436 28.98 -20.84 3.34
C LYS A 436 28.64 -19.61 2.49
N ILE A 437 27.98 -19.80 1.34
CA ILE A 437 27.63 -18.72 0.41
C ILE A 437 26.66 -17.72 1.07
N TYR A 438 25.68 -18.22 1.82
CA TYR A 438 24.61 -17.42 2.43
C TYR A 438 24.83 -17.13 3.92
N ASP A 439 26.01 -17.43 4.47
CA ASP A 439 26.36 -17.23 5.88
C ASP A 439 25.34 -17.85 6.86
N MET A 440 25.17 -19.17 6.77
CA MET A 440 24.27 -19.98 7.60
C MET A 440 25.08 -20.84 8.60
N PRO A 441 25.64 -20.22 9.66
CA PRO A 441 26.58 -20.88 10.57
C PRO A 441 25.96 -22.04 11.36
N ALA A 442 24.69 -21.96 11.75
CA ALA A 442 24.03 -23.05 12.47
C ALA A 442 23.87 -24.27 11.57
N THR A 443 23.44 -24.07 10.32
CA THR A 443 23.30 -25.13 9.31
C THR A 443 24.66 -25.76 9.02
N ALA A 444 25.71 -24.95 8.83
CA ALA A 444 27.07 -25.47 8.63
C ALA A 444 27.56 -26.31 9.82
N HIS A 445 27.29 -25.85 11.05
CA HIS A 445 27.61 -26.59 12.27
C HIS A 445 26.82 -27.90 12.36
N TRP A 446 25.52 -27.86 12.04
CA TRP A 446 24.67 -29.04 12.04
C TRP A 446 25.18 -30.09 11.04
N LEU A 447 25.53 -29.68 9.81
CA LEU A 447 26.06 -30.59 8.79
C LEU A 447 27.39 -31.22 9.21
N ALA A 448 28.31 -30.41 9.76
CA ALA A 448 29.59 -30.91 10.26
C ALA A 448 29.41 -31.91 11.41
N ALA A 449 28.44 -31.69 12.30
CA ALA A 449 28.13 -32.59 13.41
C ALA A 449 27.51 -33.94 12.96
N HIS A 450 26.99 -34.02 11.73
CA HIS A 450 26.40 -35.23 11.15
C HIS A 450 27.26 -35.82 10.01
N ASP A 451 28.53 -35.41 9.89
CA ASP A 451 29.48 -35.86 8.88
C ASP A 451 29.04 -35.65 7.40
N ILE A 452 28.23 -34.61 7.14
CA ILE A 452 27.71 -34.27 5.81
C ILE A 452 28.58 -33.16 5.19
N GLN A 453 29.20 -33.45 4.04
CA GLN A 453 30.20 -32.60 3.39
C GLN A 453 29.66 -31.68 2.28
#